data_AF-A0A7V9KLG7-F1
#
_entry.id   AF-A0A7V9KLG7-F1
#
_cell.length_a   1.000
_cell.length_b   1.000
_cell.length_c   1.000
_cell.angle_alpha   90.00
_cell.angle_beta   90.00
_cell.angle_gamma   90.00
#
_symmetry.space_group_name_H-M   'P 1'
#
loop_
_entity.id
_entity.type
_entity.pdbx_description
1 polymer ?
#
loop_
_entity_poly.entity_id
_entity_poly.type
_entity_poly.pdbx_seq_one_letter_code
_entity_poly.pdbx_strand_id
1 'polypeptide(L)'
;MPEPRVMETHGRRENVRVAYRLTLAVELRSSQKVGTVRLPSLSKVGLIWLDDAALPAFSTNSQEISTLIYDLSVLRDGAEIAVSSADGSQMYSLAERLKYESKVQRLTSEVKTDSESKVQATSTSNVQPRKEGEEGNQVVGIRSAVRVIGATRMPLVQIELRTSRPFPPRHTALQLQVGKRFFLNELTGDHTGRTLTLTLTQEMFAELNQGGEIVAFFDKPDRSGFADVWHFGRLDKGSRQ
;
A
#
# COMPACT_ATOMS: atom_id res chain seq x y z
N MET A 1 -12.61 -8.66 -19.39
CA MET A 1 -11.28 -8.12 -19.74
C MET A 1 -10.25 -9.23 -19.56
N PRO A 2 -9.19 -9.29 -20.38
CA PRO A 2 -8.12 -10.27 -20.18
C PRO A 2 -7.29 -9.92 -18.93
N GLU A 3 -6.97 -10.94 -18.14
CA GLU A 3 -6.12 -10.80 -16.94
C GLU A 3 -4.67 -10.46 -17.32
N PRO A 4 -3.99 -9.57 -16.58
CA PRO A 4 -2.62 -9.20 -16.88
C PRO A 4 -1.69 -10.40 -16.69
N ARG A 5 -0.82 -10.64 -17.68
CA ARG A 5 0.14 -11.78 -17.68
C ARG A 5 1.49 -11.43 -17.08
N VAL A 6 1.78 -10.15 -16.88
CA VAL A 6 3.05 -9.63 -16.36
C VAL A 6 2.74 -8.46 -15.42
N MET A 7 3.37 -8.41 -14.25
CA MET A 7 3.22 -7.35 -13.26
C MET A 7 4.60 -6.88 -12.79
N GLU A 8 4.75 -5.60 -12.45
CA GLU A 8 5.99 -5.09 -11.83
C GLU A 8 5.82 -5.08 -10.31
N THR A 9 6.66 -5.82 -9.59
CA THR A 9 6.64 -5.94 -8.13
C THR A 9 8.03 -5.62 -7.61
N HIS A 10 8.17 -4.61 -6.75
CA HIS A 10 9.47 -4.15 -6.23
C HIS A 10 10.51 -3.87 -7.34
N GLY A 11 10.09 -3.30 -8.48
CA GLY A 11 10.97 -2.98 -9.61
C GLY A 11 11.39 -4.19 -10.47
N ARG A 12 10.80 -5.36 -10.26
CA ARG A 12 11.00 -6.56 -11.10
C ARG A 12 9.73 -6.90 -11.85
N ARG A 13 9.86 -7.21 -13.15
CA ARG A 13 8.75 -7.76 -13.94
C ARG A 13 8.62 -9.25 -13.66
N GLU A 14 7.49 -9.65 -13.10
CA GLU A 14 7.15 -11.02 -12.79
C GLU A 14 5.98 -11.49 -13.65
N ASN A 15 6.05 -12.75 -14.11
CA ASN A 15 4.93 -13.36 -14.82
C ASN A 15 3.84 -13.74 -13.82
N VAL A 16 2.64 -13.24 -14.03
CA VAL A 16 1.48 -13.55 -13.21
C VAL A 16 1.01 -14.96 -13.57
N ARG A 17 1.23 -15.92 -12.68
CA ARG A 17 0.79 -17.31 -12.87
C ARG A 17 -0.63 -17.54 -12.37
N VAL A 18 -1.01 -16.84 -11.30
CA VAL A 18 -2.31 -17.00 -10.63
C VAL A 18 -2.76 -15.64 -10.14
N ALA A 19 -4.05 -15.34 -10.34
CA ALA A 19 -4.72 -14.17 -9.77
C ALA A 19 -5.88 -14.65 -8.90
N TYR A 20 -5.98 -14.12 -7.68
CA TYR A 20 -7.09 -14.37 -6.78
C TYR A 20 -8.08 -13.22 -6.89
N ARG A 21 -9.38 -13.51 -6.88
CA ARG A 21 -10.40 -12.47 -6.86
C ARG A 21 -11.05 -12.42 -5.50
N LEU A 22 -10.96 -11.26 -4.85
CA LEU A 22 -11.74 -10.94 -3.66
C LEU A 22 -12.98 -10.19 -4.09
N THR A 23 -14.17 -10.66 -3.70
CA THR A 23 -15.46 -10.02 -3.96
C THR A 23 -16.11 -9.65 -2.64
N LEU A 24 -16.50 -8.39 -2.50
CA LEU A 24 -17.30 -7.89 -1.38
C LEU A 24 -18.72 -7.63 -1.90
N ALA A 25 -19.68 -8.40 -1.39
CA ALA A 25 -21.09 -8.20 -1.67
C ALA A 25 -21.71 -7.34 -0.57
N VAL A 26 -22.39 -6.26 -0.95
CA VAL A 26 -23.16 -5.45 0.00
C VAL A 26 -24.58 -5.97 0.06
N GLU A 27 -24.90 -6.66 1.14
CA GLU A 27 -26.27 -7.04 1.44
C GLU A 27 -27.03 -5.78 1.89
N LEU A 28 -27.74 -5.14 0.95
CA LEU A 28 -28.66 -4.04 1.26
C LEU A 28 -29.83 -4.59 2.06
N ARG A 29 -29.66 -4.76 3.38
CA ARG A 29 -30.79 -5.04 4.27
C ARG A 29 -31.70 -3.82 4.26
N SER A 30 -32.81 -3.93 3.54
CA SER A 30 -33.87 -2.94 3.58
C SER A 30 -34.40 -2.86 5.02
N SER A 31 -34.11 -1.73 5.66
CA SER A 31 -34.84 -1.20 6.83
C SER A 31 -34.71 -1.96 8.16
N GLN A 32 -33.86 -1.46 9.07
CA GLN A 32 -34.33 -1.09 10.43
C GLN A 32 -33.29 -0.27 11.22
N LYS A 33 -33.81 0.72 11.94
CA LYS A 33 -33.16 1.66 12.86
C LYS A 33 -32.15 0.98 13.81
N VAL A 34 -30.85 1.07 13.56
CA VAL A 34 -29.79 1.37 14.55
C VAL A 34 -28.57 1.90 13.76
N GLY A 35 -28.18 3.16 13.96
CA GLY A 35 -26.91 3.73 13.50
C GLY A 35 -26.43 3.33 12.10
N THR A 36 -27.20 3.64 11.05
CA THR A 36 -26.87 3.23 9.67
C THR A 36 -25.70 4.03 9.12
N VAL A 37 -24.51 3.42 9.12
CA VAL A 37 -23.41 3.86 8.23
C VAL A 37 -23.88 3.60 6.80
N ARG A 38 -24.34 4.65 6.12
CA ARG A 38 -24.62 4.57 4.68
C ARG A 38 -23.28 4.38 3.98
N LEU A 39 -22.99 3.14 3.57
CA LEU A 39 -21.93 2.87 2.61
C LEU A 39 -22.16 3.77 1.39
N PRO A 40 -21.12 4.42 0.86
CA PRO A 40 -21.24 5.20 -0.36
C PRO A 40 -21.75 4.29 -1.48
N SER A 41 -22.43 4.87 -2.48
CA SER A 41 -22.77 4.14 -3.71
C SER A 41 -21.54 3.36 -4.17
N LEU A 42 -21.66 2.04 -4.35
CA LEU A 42 -20.53 1.16 -4.68
C LEU A 42 -19.80 1.61 -5.95
N SER A 43 -20.48 2.32 -6.84
CA SER A 43 -19.90 2.99 -8.02
C SER A 43 -18.82 4.04 -7.70
N LYS A 44 -18.73 4.50 -6.46
CA LYS A 44 -17.71 5.46 -5.99
C LYS A 44 -16.53 4.79 -5.28
N VAL A 45 -16.62 3.50 -4.99
CA VAL A 45 -15.51 2.75 -4.37
C VAL A 45 -14.44 2.52 -5.43
N GLY A 46 -13.26 3.08 -5.18
CA GLY A 46 -12.10 2.92 -6.06
C GLY A 46 -11.04 1.99 -5.51
N LEU A 47 -10.99 1.81 -4.18
CA LEU A 47 -9.99 1.01 -3.50
C LEU A 47 -10.64 0.08 -2.47
N ILE A 48 -10.13 -1.14 -2.39
CA ILE A 48 -10.32 -2.08 -1.29
C ILE A 48 -9.01 -2.13 -0.51
N TRP A 49 -9.10 -1.99 0.79
CA TRP A 49 -7.98 -2.05 1.72
C TRP A 49 -8.01 -3.38 2.46
N LEU A 50 -6.86 -4.03 2.52
CA LEU A 50 -6.60 -5.16 3.39
C LEU A 50 -5.45 -4.78 4.31
N ASP A 51 -5.77 -4.53 5.57
CA ASP A 51 -4.90 -3.80 6.50
C ASP A 51 -4.43 -2.48 5.85
N ASP A 52 -3.12 -2.32 5.64
CA ASP A 52 -2.51 -1.13 5.03
C ASP A 52 -2.33 -1.24 3.51
N ALA A 53 -2.63 -2.40 2.90
CA ALA A 53 -2.48 -2.62 1.47
C ALA A 53 -3.69 -2.08 0.70
N ALA A 54 -3.46 -1.17 -0.24
CA ALA A 54 -4.49 -0.62 -1.12
C ALA A 54 -4.56 -1.40 -2.44
N LEU A 55 -5.74 -1.91 -2.76
CA LEU A 55 -5.99 -2.70 -3.97
C LEU A 55 -7.05 -2.02 -4.84
N PRO A 56 -6.83 -1.91 -6.16
CA PRO A 56 -7.79 -1.29 -7.07
C PRO A 56 -9.10 -2.09 -7.09
N ALA A 57 -10.20 -1.40 -6.83
CA ALA A 57 -11.53 -1.99 -6.83
C ALA A 57 -12.22 -1.79 -8.18
N PHE A 58 -13.05 -2.74 -8.56
CA PHE A 58 -13.94 -2.64 -9.69
C PHE A 58 -15.32 -3.19 -9.32
N SER A 59 -16.36 -2.46 -9.71
CA SER A 59 -17.74 -2.94 -9.60
C SER A 59 -17.98 -4.02 -10.65
N THR A 60 -18.53 -5.15 -10.21
CA THR A 60 -19.03 -6.20 -11.11
C THR A 60 -20.51 -6.04 -11.38
N ASN A 61 -21.26 -5.51 -10.42
CA ASN A 61 -22.65 -5.10 -10.55
C ASN A 61 -22.96 -3.98 -9.53
N SER A 62 -24.23 -3.59 -9.41
CA SER A 62 -24.65 -2.53 -8.47
C SER A 62 -24.53 -2.89 -6.99
N GLN A 63 -24.25 -4.16 -6.65
CA GLN A 63 -24.23 -4.70 -5.30
C GLN A 63 -22.88 -5.33 -4.92
N GLU A 64 -21.96 -5.46 -5.87
CA GLU A 64 -20.66 -6.10 -5.68
C GLU A 64 -19.52 -5.22 -6.16
N ILE A 65 -18.48 -5.20 -5.34
CA ILE A 65 -17.16 -4.70 -5.70
C ILE A 65 -16.17 -5.85 -5.60
N SER A 66 -15.16 -5.84 -6.46
CA SER A 66 -14.14 -6.86 -6.50
C SER A 66 -12.77 -6.24 -6.67
N THR A 67 -11.74 -6.97 -6.27
CA THR A 67 -10.34 -6.67 -6.59
C THR A 67 -9.60 -7.94 -6.97
N LEU A 68 -8.51 -7.77 -7.73
CA LEU A 68 -7.60 -8.86 -8.10
C LEU A 68 -6.36 -8.77 -7.22
N ILE A 69 -5.96 -9.92 -6.70
CA ILE A 69 -4.88 -10.09 -5.74
C ILE A 69 -3.86 -11.04 -6.36
N TYR A 70 -2.67 -10.52 -6.56
CA TYR A 70 -1.56 -11.25 -7.18
C TYR A 70 -0.52 -11.67 -6.14
N ASP A 71 -0.39 -10.90 -5.04
CA ASP A 71 0.44 -11.26 -3.90
C ASP A 71 -0.43 -11.73 -2.74
N LEU A 72 -0.32 -13.01 -2.37
CA LEU A 72 -1.04 -13.60 -1.25
C LEU A 72 -0.59 -13.07 0.12
N SER A 73 0.56 -12.39 0.21
CA SER A 73 1.07 -11.84 1.48
C SER A 73 0.16 -10.75 2.06
N VAL A 74 -0.70 -10.15 1.23
CA VAL A 74 -1.72 -9.17 1.61
C VAL A 74 -2.96 -9.84 2.23
N LEU A 75 -3.16 -11.13 2.00
CA LEU A 75 -4.26 -11.90 2.55
C LEU A 75 -3.84 -12.47 3.91
N ARG A 76 -4.20 -11.77 4.99
CA ARG A 76 -3.92 -12.20 6.36
C ARG A 76 -5.21 -12.51 7.10
N ASP A 77 -5.21 -13.61 7.86
CA ASP A 77 -6.35 -13.92 8.72
C ASP A 77 -6.53 -12.80 9.77
N GLY A 78 -7.76 -12.33 9.92
CA GLY A 78 -8.09 -11.21 10.78
C GLY A 78 -7.70 -9.83 10.22
N ALA A 79 -7.28 -9.73 8.96
CA ALA A 79 -6.98 -8.45 8.32
C ALA A 79 -8.20 -7.52 8.35
N GLU A 80 -7.98 -6.25 8.66
CA GLU A 80 -9.02 -5.23 8.56
C GLU A 80 -9.38 -5.02 7.10
N ILE A 81 -10.68 -5.07 6.77
CA ILE A 81 -11.15 -4.74 5.43
C ILE A 81 -11.74 -3.34 5.48
N ALA A 82 -11.30 -2.47 4.59
CA ALA A 82 -11.90 -1.17 4.41
C ALA A 82 -12.10 -0.88 2.92
N VAL A 83 -13.00 0.06 2.62
CA VAL A 83 -13.23 0.55 1.26
C VAL A 83 -13.05 2.05 1.24
N SER A 84 -12.51 2.58 0.16
CA SER A 84 -12.42 4.03 0.00
C SER A 84 -12.81 4.50 -1.38
N SER A 85 -13.12 5.78 -1.46
CA SER A 85 -13.10 6.49 -2.73
C SER A 85 -11.73 6.36 -3.39
N ALA A 86 -11.71 6.57 -4.70
CA ALA A 86 -10.51 6.33 -5.51
C ALA A 86 -9.34 7.29 -5.20
N ASP A 87 -9.63 8.42 -4.57
CA ASP A 87 -8.68 9.42 -4.07
C ASP A 87 -8.36 9.24 -2.57
N GLY A 88 -8.90 8.21 -1.92
CA GLY A 88 -8.73 7.96 -0.49
C GLY A 88 -9.42 8.96 0.45
N SER A 89 -10.15 9.95 -0.08
CA SER A 89 -10.75 11.02 0.72
C SER A 89 -11.90 10.55 1.63
N GLN A 90 -12.58 9.47 1.25
CA GLN A 90 -13.64 8.86 2.04
C GLN A 90 -13.31 7.40 2.29
N MET A 91 -13.09 7.03 3.55
CA MET A 91 -12.76 5.67 3.96
C MET A 91 -13.82 5.10 4.90
N TYR A 92 -14.18 3.85 4.67
CA TYR A 92 -15.18 3.11 5.44
C TYR A 92 -14.60 1.74 5.81
N SER A 93 -14.34 1.52 7.10
CA SER A 93 -13.94 0.20 7.60
C SER A 93 -15.17 -0.70 7.73
N LEU A 94 -15.04 -1.95 7.28
CA LEU A 94 -16.06 -2.97 7.47
C LEU A 94 -15.96 -3.53 8.89
N ALA A 95 -17.12 -3.89 9.46
CA ALA A 95 -17.17 -4.48 10.79
C ALA A 95 -16.56 -5.89 10.82
N GLU A 96 -16.67 -6.62 9.70
CA GLU A 96 -16.10 -7.94 9.56
C GLU A 96 -14.65 -7.86 9.07
N ARG A 97 -13.79 -8.61 9.74
CA ARG A 97 -12.40 -8.82 9.33
C ARG A 97 -12.31 -9.99 8.35
N LEU A 98 -11.25 -10.01 7.54
CA LEU A 98 -10.99 -11.09 6.61
C LEU A 98 -10.87 -12.41 7.40
N LYS A 99 -11.73 -13.37 7.07
CA LYS A 99 -11.67 -14.73 7.61
C LYS A 99 -11.04 -15.64 6.57
N TYR A 100 -9.92 -16.26 6.92
CA TYR A 100 -9.33 -17.30 6.09
C TYR A 100 -10.10 -18.61 6.30
N GLU A 101 -10.86 -19.06 5.29
CA GLU A 101 -11.31 -20.44 5.32
C GLU A 101 -10.11 -21.39 5.15
N SER A 102 -10.04 -22.42 5.99
CA SER A 102 -8.92 -23.38 6.10
C SER A 102 -8.48 -24.04 4.78
N LYS A 103 -9.32 -24.01 3.74
CA LYS A 103 -8.99 -24.50 2.39
C LYS A 103 -7.91 -23.68 1.69
N VAL A 104 -7.84 -22.37 1.92
CA VAL A 104 -6.82 -21.50 1.30
C VAL A 104 -5.45 -21.68 2.00
N GLN A 105 -5.46 -22.09 3.27
CA GLN A 105 -4.25 -22.40 4.04
C GLN A 105 -3.49 -23.60 3.47
N ARG A 106 -4.19 -24.57 2.86
CA ARG A 106 -3.57 -25.69 2.11
C ARG A 106 -2.90 -25.21 0.83
N LEU A 107 -3.52 -24.31 0.08
CA LEU A 107 -2.94 -23.79 -1.16
C LEU A 107 -1.68 -22.95 -0.91
N THR A 108 -1.64 -22.16 0.17
CA THR A 108 -0.44 -21.40 0.55
C THR A 108 0.70 -22.26 1.11
N SER A 109 0.38 -23.44 1.66
CA SER A 109 1.40 -24.40 2.12
C SER A 109 1.89 -25.32 0.99
N GLU A 110 1.00 -25.75 0.09
CA GLU A 110 1.35 -26.56 -1.09
C GLU A 110 2.25 -25.81 -2.09
N VAL A 111 2.01 -24.52 -2.33
CA VAL A 111 2.87 -23.68 -3.19
C VAL A 111 4.26 -23.46 -2.59
N LYS A 112 4.41 -23.49 -1.25
CA LYS A 112 5.72 -23.42 -0.61
C LYS A 112 6.49 -24.75 -0.72
N THR A 113 5.81 -25.89 -0.70
CA THR A 113 6.45 -27.22 -0.76
C THR A 113 7.00 -27.60 -2.13
N ASP A 114 6.49 -27.04 -3.22
CA ASP A 114 6.98 -27.36 -4.57
C ASP A 114 8.30 -26.65 -4.93
N SER A 115 8.75 -25.71 -4.09
CA SER A 115 10.00 -24.97 -4.31
C SER A 115 11.19 -25.45 -3.45
N GLU A 116 11.01 -26.45 -2.58
CA GLU A 116 12.05 -26.89 -1.63
C GLU A 116 12.67 -28.28 -1.91
N SER A 117 12.43 -28.88 -3.08
CA SER A 117 13.02 -30.19 -3.43
C SER A 117 14.11 -30.10 -4.51
N LYS A 118 15.22 -29.42 -4.19
CA LYS A 118 16.60 -29.76 -4.61
C LYS A 118 17.53 -28.61 -4.24
N VAL A 119 18.19 -28.70 -3.08
CA VAL A 119 19.66 -28.64 -2.89
C VAL A 119 19.88 -28.92 -1.40
N GLN A 120 20.34 -30.12 -1.08
CA GLN A 120 20.81 -30.50 0.24
C GLN A 120 22.33 -30.33 0.26
N ALA A 121 22.84 -29.42 1.11
CA ALA A 121 23.95 -29.64 2.04
C ALA A 121 24.69 -28.34 2.42
N THR A 122 24.88 -28.21 3.74
CA THR A 122 25.89 -27.39 4.45
C THR A 122 25.86 -25.88 4.29
N SER A 123 25.28 -25.19 5.28
CA SER A 123 25.96 -24.12 6.03
C SER A 123 25.08 -23.65 7.18
N THR A 124 25.44 -24.04 8.41
CA THR A 124 25.13 -23.29 9.62
C THR A 124 25.67 -21.88 9.47
N SER A 125 24.80 -20.88 9.35
CA SER A 125 25.17 -19.47 9.36
C SER A 125 24.11 -18.70 10.14
N ASN A 126 24.49 -18.31 11.35
CA ASN A 126 23.98 -17.19 12.12
C ASN A 126 23.52 -16.06 11.18
N VAL A 127 22.20 -15.81 11.10
CA VAL A 127 21.65 -14.74 10.26
C VAL A 127 21.79 -13.43 11.03
N GLN A 128 22.95 -12.78 10.87
CA GLN A 128 23.02 -11.33 11.03
C GLN A 128 22.17 -10.66 9.93
N PRO A 129 21.47 -9.55 10.24
CA PRO A 129 20.70 -8.82 9.25
C PRO A 129 21.63 -8.33 8.14
N ARG A 130 21.40 -8.85 6.94
CA ARG A 130 22.18 -8.52 5.74
C ARG A 130 21.84 -7.10 5.34
N LYS A 131 22.83 -6.20 5.35
CA LYS A 131 22.76 -4.89 4.68
C LYS A 131 22.49 -5.13 3.19
N GLU A 132 21.24 -4.97 2.76
CA GLU A 132 20.87 -4.91 1.35
C GLU A 132 21.44 -3.61 0.76
N GLY A 133 22.26 -3.75 -0.28
CA GLY A 133 22.90 -2.64 -0.97
C GLY A 133 21.90 -1.84 -1.82
N GLU A 134 21.73 -0.58 -1.45
CA GLU A 134 21.73 0.68 -2.25
C GLU A 134 21.10 0.80 -3.66
N GLU A 135 20.54 -0.23 -4.30
CA GLU A 135 20.01 -0.11 -5.68
C GLU A 135 18.48 0.06 -5.78
N GLY A 136 17.79 0.16 -4.64
CA GLY A 136 16.33 0.27 -4.56
C GLY A 136 15.79 1.66 -4.21
N ASN A 137 14.49 1.82 -4.35
CA ASN A 137 13.75 2.89 -3.69
C ASN A 137 13.79 2.64 -2.18
N GLN A 138 14.14 3.64 -1.38
CA GLN A 138 14.31 3.47 0.06
C GLN A 138 13.95 4.72 0.86
N VAL A 139 13.59 4.51 2.12
CA VAL A 139 13.55 5.56 3.14
C VAL A 139 14.99 5.87 3.54
N VAL A 140 15.44 7.09 3.26
CA VAL A 140 16.80 7.56 3.58
C VAL A 140 16.91 7.90 5.06
N GLY A 141 15.89 8.56 5.61
CA GLY A 141 15.88 8.92 7.02
C GLY A 141 14.64 9.68 7.45
N ILE A 142 14.41 9.69 8.76
CA ILE A 142 13.37 10.45 9.43
C ILE A 142 14.06 11.42 10.39
N ARG A 143 13.85 12.73 10.19
CA ARG A 143 14.49 13.77 11.00
C ARG A 143 13.48 14.75 11.55
N SER A 144 13.81 15.32 12.70
CA SER A 144 13.08 16.47 13.23
C SER A 144 13.50 17.74 12.50
N ALA A 145 12.54 18.60 12.17
CA ALA A 145 12.78 19.90 11.55
C ALA A 145 12.00 20.99 12.27
N VAL A 146 12.36 22.25 12.04
CA VAL A 146 11.62 23.42 12.56
C VAL A 146 11.36 24.39 11.42
N ARG A 147 10.10 24.77 11.23
CA ARG A 147 9.73 25.86 10.34
C ARG A 147 9.52 27.12 11.16
N VAL A 148 10.19 28.21 10.77
CA VAL A 148 10.06 29.51 11.42
C VAL A 148 9.23 30.42 10.54
N ILE A 149 8.14 30.98 11.09
CA ILE A 149 7.27 31.95 10.42
C ILE A 149 7.17 33.16 11.35
N GLY A 150 7.87 34.24 11.01
CA GLY A 150 8.03 35.39 11.91
C GLY A 150 8.72 34.99 13.21
N ALA A 151 8.05 35.20 14.35
CA ALA A 151 8.53 34.78 15.67
C ALA A 151 8.10 33.35 16.07
N THR A 152 7.21 32.73 15.30
CA THR A 152 6.64 31.42 15.64
C THR A 152 7.52 30.29 15.12
N ARG A 153 7.87 29.34 16.00
CA ARG A 153 8.58 28.10 15.65
C ARG A 153 7.60 26.93 15.64
N MET A 154 7.48 26.26 14.51
CA MET A 154 6.62 25.10 14.33
C MET A 154 7.48 23.83 14.17
N PRO A 155 7.38 22.85 15.09
CA PRO A 155 8.11 21.60 14.98
C PRO A 155 7.49 20.72 13.89
N LEU A 156 8.35 20.14 13.05
CA LEU A 156 7.98 19.29 11.93
C LEU A 156 8.79 17.99 11.96
N VAL A 157 8.32 17.01 11.21
CA VAL A 157 9.05 15.77 10.89
C VAL A 157 9.24 15.71 9.40
N GLN A 158 10.44 15.42 8.95
CA GLN A 158 10.74 15.20 7.53
C GLN A 158 11.13 13.74 7.32
N ILE A 159 10.48 13.10 6.36
CA ILE A 159 10.82 11.76 5.89
C ILE A 159 11.42 11.93 4.49
N GLU A 160 12.70 11.59 4.36
CA GLU A 160 13.42 11.65 3.10
C GLU A 160 13.38 10.28 2.43
N LEU A 161 12.95 10.27 1.17
CA LEU A 161 12.83 9.09 0.33
C LEU A 161 13.72 9.26 -0.90
N ARG A 162 14.44 8.20 -1.27
CA ARG A 162 15.28 8.17 -2.47
C ARG A 162 14.78 7.10 -3.41
N THR A 163 14.66 7.44 -4.69
CA THR A 163 14.28 6.51 -5.76
C THR A 163 15.48 6.22 -6.66
N SER A 164 15.55 4.99 -7.18
CA SER A 164 16.58 4.59 -8.16
C SER A 164 16.27 5.10 -9.57
N ARG A 165 14.98 5.34 -9.88
CA ARG A 165 14.51 5.91 -11.16
C ARG A 165 13.85 7.28 -10.94
N PRO A 166 14.20 8.32 -11.72
CA PRO A 166 13.60 9.64 -11.53
C PRO A 166 12.11 9.62 -11.87
N PHE A 167 11.33 10.48 -11.19
CA PHE A 167 9.91 10.64 -11.51
C PHE A 167 9.76 11.32 -12.90
N PRO A 168 9.05 10.71 -13.86
CA PRO A 168 8.82 11.32 -15.16
C PRO A 168 7.96 12.58 -15.05
N PRO A 169 8.11 13.56 -15.96
CA PRO A 169 7.20 14.69 -16.02
C PRO A 169 5.80 14.21 -16.40
N ARG A 170 4.81 14.56 -15.58
CA ARG A 170 3.38 14.25 -15.79
C ARG A 170 2.55 15.52 -15.61
N HIS A 171 1.38 15.55 -16.23
CA HIS A 171 0.38 16.61 -16.00
C HIS A 171 -0.41 16.40 -14.70
N THR A 172 -0.29 15.23 -14.09
CA THR A 172 -0.88 14.85 -12.81
C THR A 172 0.16 15.00 -11.70
N ALA A 173 -0.29 15.37 -10.51
CA ALA A 173 0.60 15.57 -9.36
C ALA A 173 0.97 14.22 -8.72
N LEU A 174 2.24 14.07 -8.36
CA LEU A 174 2.74 12.91 -7.64
C LEU A 174 2.09 12.85 -6.24
N GLN A 175 1.56 11.68 -5.90
CA GLN A 175 0.98 11.37 -4.60
C GLN A 175 1.89 10.40 -3.86
N LEU A 176 1.95 10.53 -2.54
CA LEU A 176 2.62 9.59 -1.64
C LEU A 176 1.59 9.04 -0.67
N GLN A 177 1.57 7.72 -0.54
CA GLN A 177 0.77 7.00 0.42
C GLN A 177 1.69 6.46 1.52
N VAL A 178 1.28 6.61 2.78
CA VAL A 178 1.92 5.97 3.94
C VAL A 178 0.83 5.24 4.73
N GLY A 179 0.81 3.92 4.65
CA GLY A 179 -0.32 3.10 5.13
C GLY A 179 -1.61 3.54 4.45
N LYS A 180 -2.60 3.97 5.25
CA LYS A 180 -3.92 4.43 4.77
C LYS A 180 -4.01 5.93 4.43
N ARG A 181 -2.94 6.70 4.62
CA ARG A 181 -2.95 8.16 4.42
C ARG A 181 -2.29 8.56 3.12
N PHE A 182 -2.86 9.56 2.45
CA PHE A 182 -2.34 10.14 1.22
C PHE A 182 -1.82 11.56 1.47
N PHE A 183 -0.72 11.88 0.82
CA PHE A 183 -0.02 13.15 0.91
C PHE A 183 0.22 13.68 -0.50
N LEU A 184 -0.04 14.96 -0.69
CA LEU A 184 0.10 15.65 -1.98
C LEU A 184 0.78 17.00 -1.77
N ASN A 185 0.26 17.79 -0.83
CA ASN A 185 0.73 19.14 -0.56
C ASN A 185 1.97 19.17 0.36
N GLU A 186 2.19 18.08 1.09
CA GLU A 186 3.28 17.89 2.04
C GLU A 186 4.56 17.36 1.36
N LEU A 187 4.49 17.11 0.06
CA LEU A 187 5.56 16.56 -0.74
C LEU A 187 6.37 17.65 -1.40
N THR A 188 7.69 17.54 -1.25
CA THR A 188 8.65 18.29 -2.04
C THR A 188 9.62 17.32 -2.70
N GLY A 189 10.21 17.73 -3.82
CA GLY A 189 11.19 16.94 -4.56
C GLY A 189 12.43 17.75 -4.86
N ASP A 190 13.52 17.06 -5.14
CA ASP A 190 14.70 17.70 -5.72
C ASP A 190 14.53 17.93 -7.23
N HIS A 191 15.41 18.76 -7.80
CA HIS A 191 15.40 19.04 -9.24
C HIS A 191 15.76 17.82 -10.11
N THR A 192 16.31 16.76 -9.51
CA THR A 192 16.67 15.53 -10.21
C THR A 192 15.49 14.56 -10.32
N GLY A 193 14.43 14.78 -9.53
CA GLY A 193 13.30 13.87 -9.40
C GLY A 193 13.69 12.54 -8.76
N ARG A 194 14.82 12.46 -8.06
CA ARG A 194 15.31 11.24 -7.39
C ARG A 194 15.12 11.27 -5.88
N THR A 195 14.83 12.43 -5.33
CA THR A 195 14.60 12.61 -3.90
C THR A 195 13.22 13.19 -3.68
N LEU A 196 12.47 12.60 -2.75
CA LEU A 196 11.19 13.10 -2.27
C LEU A 196 11.31 13.36 -0.77
N THR A 197 10.83 14.50 -0.30
CA THR A 197 10.73 14.80 1.12
C THR A 197 9.27 14.99 1.49
N LEU A 198 8.78 14.15 2.40
CA LEU A 198 7.47 14.32 3.03
C LEU A 198 7.66 15.13 4.31
N THR A 199 6.99 16.28 4.42
CA THR A 199 7.06 17.17 5.59
C THR A 199 5.75 17.16 6.36
N LEU A 200 5.78 16.69 7.61
CA LEU A 200 4.61 16.49 8.45
C LEU A 200 4.67 17.31 9.74
N THR A 201 3.52 17.64 10.31
CA THR A 201 3.44 18.07 11.71
C THR A 201 3.70 16.88 12.64
N GLN A 202 4.01 17.14 13.91
CA GLN A 202 4.18 16.06 14.90
C GLN A 202 2.90 15.23 15.06
N GLU A 203 1.74 15.86 15.01
CA GLU A 203 0.43 15.21 15.10
C GLU A 203 0.19 14.28 13.90
N MET A 204 0.41 14.78 12.68
CA MET A 204 0.27 13.96 11.46
C MET A 204 1.21 12.76 11.46
N PHE A 205 2.44 12.94 11.93
CA PHE A 205 3.42 11.85 12.06
C PHE A 205 3.02 10.83 13.15
N ALA A 206 2.46 11.30 14.27
CA ALA A 206 1.97 10.43 15.33
C ALA A 206 0.84 9.52 14.84
N GLU A 207 -0.06 10.04 14.00
CA GLU A 207 -1.17 9.32 13.37
C GLU A 207 -0.76 8.26 12.33
N LEU A 208 0.48 8.27 11.83
CA LEU A 208 0.94 7.23 10.91
C LEU A 208 1.05 5.86 11.60
N ASN A 209 0.82 4.77 10.90
CA ASN A 209 1.03 3.43 11.46
C ASN A 209 2.52 3.06 11.42
N GLN A 210 3.06 2.52 12.52
CA GLN A 210 4.36 1.86 12.49
C GLN A 210 4.29 0.67 11.54
N GLY A 211 5.25 0.57 10.62
CA GLY A 211 5.30 -0.48 9.61
C GLY A 211 4.38 -0.26 8.41
N GLY A 212 3.68 0.88 8.33
CA GLY A 212 2.82 1.22 7.19
C GLY A 212 3.62 1.32 5.89
N GLU A 213 3.09 0.77 4.80
CA GLU A 213 3.77 0.77 3.50
C GLU A 213 3.87 2.19 2.93
N ILE A 214 5.02 2.53 2.35
CA ILE A 214 5.29 3.83 1.73
C ILE A 214 5.37 3.64 0.22
N VAL A 215 4.46 4.27 -0.50
CA VAL A 215 4.30 4.12 -1.96
C VAL A 215 4.06 5.46 -2.61
N ALA A 216 4.73 5.76 -3.73
CA ALA A 216 4.42 6.95 -4.55
C ALA A 216 3.87 6.57 -5.92
N PHE A 217 2.98 7.40 -6.48
CA PHE A 217 2.38 7.22 -7.80
C PHE A 217 1.78 8.54 -8.32
N PHE A 218 1.72 8.73 -9.64
CA PHE A 218 1.12 9.93 -10.27
C PHE A 218 -0.39 9.82 -10.44
N ASP A 219 -0.78 8.66 -10.95
CA ASP A 219 -2.15 8.26 -11.18
C ASP A 219 -2.37 6.94 -10.45
N LYS A 220 -3.62 6.65 -10.13
CA LYS A 220 -4.00 5.42 -9.45
C LYS A 220 -3.33 4.21 -10.15
N PRO A 221 -2.94 3.17 -9.42
CA PRO A 221 -2.69 1.87 -10.04
C PRO A 221 -3.88 1.52 -10.91
N ASP A 222 -3.68 1.56 -12.22
CA ASP A 222 -4.72 1.20 -13.16
C ASP A 222 -4.97 -0.31 -13.03
N ARG A 223 -6.12 -0.76 -13.53
CA ARG A 223 -6.54 -2.17 -13.41
C ARG A 223 -5.57 -3.16 -14.07
N SER A 224 -4.60 -2.67 -14.82
CA SER A 224 -3.62 -3.46 -15.54
C SER A 224 -2.33 -3.72 -14.74
N GLY A 225 -2.14 -3.06 -13.59
CA GLY A 225 -0.93 -3.20 -12.79
C GLY A 225 0.30 -2.54 -13.42
N PHE A 226 0.11 -1.68 -14.43
CA PHE A 226 1.18 -0.98 -15.15
C PHE A 226 1.36 0.48 -14.70
N ALA A 227 0.71 0.92 -13.63
CA ALA A 227 0.99 2.24 -13.12
C ALA A 227 2.44 2.35 -12.66
N ASP A 228 3.04 3.50 -12.96
CA ASP A 228 4.32 3.88 -12.41
C ASP A 228 4.19 4.04 -10.88
N VAL A 229 4.44 2.95 -10.17
CA VAL A 229 4.43 2.89 -8.71
C VAL A 229 5.86 2.78 -8.19
N TRP A 230 6.16 3.52 -7.14
CA TRP A 230 7.44 3.46 -6.43
C TRP A 230 7.21 2.99 -5.00
N HIS A 231 7.62 1.76 -4.69
CA HIS A 231 7.59 1.21 -3.34
C HIS A 231 8.87 1.59 -2.59
N PHE A 232 8.78 2.28 -1.47
CA PHE A 232 9.92 2.69 -0.63
C PHE A 232 10.12 1.80 0.59
N GLY A 233 9.28 0.78 0.77
CA GLY A 233 9.29 -0.12 1.92
C GLY A 233 8.28 0.29 2.99
N ARG A 234 8.62 0.04 4.26
CA ARG A 234 7.73 0.27 5.40
C ARG A 234 8.26 1.38 6.30
N LEU A 235 7.35 2.17 6.86
CA LEU A 235 7.69 3.23 7.81
C LEU A 235 8.24 2.63 9.11
N ASP A 236 9.47 2.98 9.46
CA ASP A 236 10.02 2.72 10.78
C ASP A 236 10.20 4.01 11.58
N LYS A 237 9.27 4.32 12.50
CA LYS A 237 9.33 5.52 13.33
C LYS A 237 10.49 5.49 14.34
N GLY A 238 11.03 4.31 14.65
CA GLY A 238 12.18 4.14 15.55
C GLY A 238 13.50 4.66 14.96
N SER A 239 13.56 4.82 13.64
CA SER A 239 14.73 5.34 12.92
C SER A 239 14.93 6.85 13.03
N ARG A 240 14.13 7.55 13.86
CA ARG A 240 14.17 9.01 14.01
C ARG A 240 15.48 9.45 14.66
N GLN A 241 16.28 10.21 13.90
CA GLN A 241 17.51 10.86 14.38
C GLN A 241 17.28 12.32 14.76
#